data_AF-A0A150AA19-F1
#
_entry.id   AF-A0A150AA19-F1
#
_cell.length_a   1.000
_cell.length_b   1.000
_cell.length_c   1.000
_cell.angle_alpha   90.00
_cell.angle_beta   90.00
_cell.angle_gamma   90.00
#
_symmetry.space_group_name_H-M   'P 1'
#
loop_
_entity.id
_entity.type
_entity.pdbx_description
1 polymer ?
#
loop_
_entity_poly.entity_id
_entity_poly.type
_entity_poly.pdbx_seq_one_letter_code
_entity_poly.pdbx_strand_id
1 'polypeptide(L)'
;MILANNGFQINNFLIPPFELHEGEIIRLCIYGGSHFFELEDQLVKILTGINPHPDVTIHQKMVFAEPIWPHGFKEFIYPLTIKRYLKQHAKFEDLKIFSGLDDVKPNTKIITLPGNHRKWISIASKLSYNKNIIFDLVGQDPLGAMKTLEVMKSLSEKGYSALFLDNFDDPEISFDREFYIEKISEY
;
A
#
# COMPACT_ATOMS: atom_id res chain seq x y z
N MET A 1 9.97 -14.17 9.29
CA MET A 1 10.42 -12.76 9.21
C MET A 1 10.46 -12.36 7.75
N ILE A 2 9.92 -11.19 7.43
CA ILE A 2 9.76 -10.66 6.07
C ILE A 2 10.76 -9.53 5.82
N LEU A 3 10.78 -8.57 6.74
CA LEU A 3 11.61 -7.38 6.68
C LEU A 3 12.04 -7.01 8.11
N ALA A 4 13.26 -6.52 8.25
CA ALA A 4 13.75 -5.95 9.49
C ALA A 4 14.55 -4.68 9.19
N ASN A 5 14.50 -3.70 10.10
CA ASN A 5 15.41 -2.57 10.05
C ASN A 5 15.89 -2.17 11.46
N ASN A 6 17.10 -1.62 11.52
CA ASN A 6 17.74 -1.18 12.77
C ASN A 6 17.44 0.30 13.13
N GLY A 7 16.48 0.92 12.43
CA GLY A 7 16.27 2.35 12.44
C GLY A 7 17.22 3.05 11.46
N PHE A 8 16.72 4.05 10.75
CA PHE A 8 17.50 4.80 9.75
C PHE A 8 16.87 6.16 9.46
N GLN A 9 17.61 7.01 8.76
CA GLN A 9 17.16 8.37 8.44
C GLN A 9 16.88 8.51 6.94
N ILE A 10 15.77 9.16 6.61
CA ILE A 10 15.45 9.63 5.25
C ILE A 10 15.27 11.15 5.35
N ASN A 11 16.15 11.92 4.68
CA ASN A 11 16.14 13.38 4.78
C ASN A 11 16.15 13.85 6.25
N ASN A 12 15.10 14.53 6.73
CA ASN A 12 14.92 14.97 8.11
C ASN A 12 13.93 14.08 8.89
N PHE A 13 13.75 12.83 8.49
CA PHE A 13 12.84 11.88 9.14
C PHE A 13 13.59 10.68 9.68
N LEU A 14 13.37 10.36 10.95
CA LEU A 14 13.89 9.16 11.60
C LEU A 14 12.84 8.05 11.50
N ILE A 15 13.21 6.98 10.80
CA ILE A 15 12.44 5.75 10.73
C ILE A 15 12.85 4.87 11.92
N PRO A 16 11.92 4.47 12.80
CA PRO A 16 12.24 3.66 13.96
C PRO A 16 12.60 2.21 13.57
N PRO A 17 13.37 1.50 14.41
CA PRO A 17 13.63 0.07 14.21
C PRO A 17 12.33 -0.72 14.33
N PHE A 18 12.14 -1.66 13.41
CA PHE A 18 11.03 -2.61 13.46
C PHE A 18 11.35 -3.88 12.66
N GLU A 19 10.61 -4.94 12.99
CA GLU A 19 10.58 -6.19 12.25
C GLU A 19 9.14 -6.43 11.77
N LEU A 20 8.98 -7.04 10.60
CA LEU A 20 7.69 -7.49 10.09
C LEU A 20 7.70 -9.03 9.97
N HIS A 21 6.73 -9.68 10.60
CA HIS A 21 6.56 -11.13 10.52
C HIS A 21 5.42 -11.55 9.59
N GLU A 22 5.38 -12.84 9.27
CA GLU A 22 4.30 -13.42 8.47
C GLU A 22 2.97 -13.37 9.23
N GLY A 23 1.88 -12.99 8.57
CA GLY A 23 0.56 -12.85 9.19
C GLY A 23 0.35 -11.56 9.98
N GLU A 24 1.30 -10.63 9.93
CA GLU A 24 1.28 -9.39 10.71
C GLU A 24 0.96 -8.16 9.86
N ILE A 25 0.20 -7.22 10.46
CA ILE A 25 -0.03 -5.88 9.94
C ILE A 25 0.58 -4.87 10.92
N ILE A 26 1.63 -4.20 10.47
CA ILE A 26 2.22 -3.08 11.21
C ILE A 26 1.84 -1.75 10.57
N ARG A 27 1.63 -0.71 11.38
CA ARG A 27 1.46 0.66 10.91
C ARG A 27 2.75 1.44 11.11
N LEU A 28 3.21 2.12 10.06
CA LEU A 28 4.18 3.20 10.17
C LEU A 28 3.44 4.53 10.01
N CYS A 29 3.35 5.27 11.11
CA CYS A 29 2.75 6.58 11.16
C CYS A 29 3.67 7.59 10.47
N ILE A 30 3.31 7.98 9.25
CA ILE A 30 4.04 8.99 8.47
C ILE A 30 3.52 10.38 8.88
N TYR A 31 4.42 11.35 9.02
CA TYR A 31 4.03 12.73 9.27
C TYR A 31 3.21 13.30 8.10
N GLY A 32 1.99 13.78 8.38
CA GLY A 32 1.13 14.41 7.37
C GLY A 32 1.71 15.73 6.85
N GLY A 33 1.45 16.06 5.57
CA GLY A 33 1.81 17.36 4.98
C GLY A 33 2.48 17.24 3.62
N SER A 34 3.15 18.32 3.19
CA SER A 34 3.76 18.43 1.86
C SER A 34 4.86 17.39 1.58
N HIS A 35 5.46 16.82 2.63
CA HIS A 35 6.52 15.83 2.51
C HIS A 35 6.02 14.37 2.46
N PHE A 36 4.72 14.14 2.65
CA PHE A 36 4.15 12.79 2.77
C PHE A 36 4.51 11.92 1.56
N PHE A 37 4.22 12.38 0.34
CA PHE A 37 4.45 11.61 -0.88
C PHE A 37 5.93 11.36 -1.18
N GLU A 38 6.79 12.33 -0.87
CA GLU A 38 8.24 12.18 -1.09
C GLU A 38 8.84 11.17 -0.12
N LEU A 39 8.47 11.25 1.16
CA LEU A 39 8.92 10.33 2.19
C LEU A 39 8.37 8.91 1.93
N GLU A 40 7.09 8.78 1.59
CA GLU A 40 6.46 7.52 1.22
C GLU A 40 7.20 6.85 0.05
N ASP A 41 7.45 7.59 -1.04
CA ASP A 41 8.15 7.05 -2.22
C ASP A 41 9.56 6.56 -1.88
N GLN A 42 10.33 7.34 -1.12
CA GLN A 42 11.67 6.94 -0.68
C GLN A 42 11.64 5.71 0.23
N LEU A 43 10.73 5.71 1.20
CA LEU A 43 10.55 4.61 2.14
C LEU A 43 10.14 3.33 1.42
N VAL A 44 9.15 3.40 0.53
CA VAL A 44 8.72 2.27 -0.31
C VAL A 44 9.88 1.74 -1.14
N LYS A 45 10.67 2.60 -1.79
CA LYS A 45 11.82 2.17 -2.59
C LYS A 45 12.85 1.41 -1.76
N ILE A 46 13.10 1.84 -0.54
CA ILE A 46 13.99 1.16 0.40
C ILE A 46 13.40 -0.19 0.82
N LEU A 47 12.15 -0.20 1.30
CA LEU A 47 11.50 -1.40 1.86
C LEU A 47 11.13 -2.45 0.81
N THR A 48 11.07 -2.07 -0.47
CA THR A 48 10.90 -3.01 -1.61
C THR A 48 12.24 -3.45 -2.23
N GLY A 49 13.36 -2.91 -1.76
CA GLY A 49 14.70 -3.24 -2.25
C GLY A 49 15.07 -2.58 -3.59
N ILE A 50 14.29 -1.61 -4.06
CA ILE A 50 14.62 -0.80 -5.26
C ILE A 50 15.84 0.09 -4.98
N ASN A 51 15.89 0.68 -3.79
CA ASN A 51 17.03 1.48 -3.31
C ASN A 51 17.51 0.90 -1.97
N PRO A 52 18.33 -0.17 -1.97
CA PRO A 52 18.74 -0.84 -0.74
C PRO A 52 19.42 0.10 0.27
N HIS A 53 19.14 -0.09 1.55
CA HIS A 53 19.74 0.66 2.65
C HIS A 53 20.49 -0.31 3.59
N PRO A 54 21.68 0.04 4.10
CA PRO A 54 22.48 -0.87 4.95
C PRO A 54 21.76 -1.33 6.22
N ASP A 55 20.90 -0.47 6.79
CA ASP A 55 20.13 -0.78 7.99
C ASP A 55 18.82 -1.51 7.73
N VAL A 56 18.53 -1.92 6.49
CA VAL A 56 17.29 -2.62 6.11
C VAL A 56 17.63 -3.99 5.51
N THR A 57 17.12 -5.04 6.13
CA THR A 57 17.24 -6.41 5.62
C THR A 57 15.89 -6.91 5.14
N ILE A 58 15.82 -7.29 3.87
CA ILE A 58 14.62 -7.85 3.22
C ILE A 58 14.82 -9.34 3.04
N HIS A 59 14.09 -10.15 3.82
CA HIS A 59 14.12 -11.61 3.73
C HIS A 59 13.12 -12.16 2.71
N GLN A 60 12.00 -11.45 2.52
CA GLN A 60 10.98 -11.80 1.55
C GLN A 60 10.55 -10.55 0.77
N LYS A 61 10.25 -10.74 -0.52
CA LYS A 61 9.86 -9.63 -1.39
C LYS A 61 8.62 -8.92 -0.84
N MET A 62 8.66 -7.60 -0.79
CA MET A 62 7.51 -6.72 -0.54
C MET A 62 7.08 -6.06 -1.85
N VAL A 63 5.79 -5.75 -1.99
CA VAL A 63 5.26 -4.98 -3.13
C VAL A 63 4.41 -3.83 -2.65
N PHE A 64 4.49 -2.68 -3.30
CA PHE A 64 3.65 -1.53 -2.98
C PHE A 64 2.40 -1.48 -3.85
N ALA A 65 1.24 -1.15 -3.27
CA ALA A 65 0.00 -0.89 -4.00
C ALA A 65 -0.09 0.59 -4.38
N GLU A 66 0.51 0.95 -5.51
CA GLU A 66 0.54 2.32 -5.97
C GLU A 66 -0.87 2.84 -6.26
N PRO A 67 -1.16 4.12 -5.98
CA PRO A 67 -2.37 4.78 -6.46
C PRO A 67 -2.49 4.73 -7.99
N ILE A 68 -3.67 4.34 -8.51
CA ILE A 68 -3.90 4.29 -9.95
C ILE A 68 -4.44 5.65 -10.44
N TRP A 69 -3.57 6.41 -11.08
CA TRP A 69 -3.85 7.73 -11.65
C TRP A 69 -3.71 7.74 -13.18
N PRO A 70 -4.74 7.29 -13.91
CA PRO A 70 -4.73 7.36 -15.36
C PRO A 70 -4.89 8.83 -15.80
N HIS A 71 -3.83 9.41 -16.34
CA HIS A 71 -3.81 10.78 -16.84
C HIS A 71 -3.26 10.88 -18.26
N GLY A 72 -3.65 11.96 -18.95
CA GLY A 72 -3.06 12.37 -20.23
C GLY A 72 -3.78 11.85 -21.48
N PHE A 73 -3.30 12.28 -22.63
CA PHE A 73 -3.93 12.05 -23.94
C PHE A 73 -4.04 10.56 -24.32
N LYS A 74 -3.18 9.70 -23.77
CA LYS A 74 -3.26 8.24 -23.96
C LYS A 74 -4.57 7.66 -23.44
N GLU A 75 -5.15 8.22 -22.38
CA GLU A 75 -6.43 7.76 -21.86
C GLU A 75 -7.62 8.13 -22.75
N PHE A 76 -7.49 9.19 -23.57
CA PHE A 76 -8.50 9.57 -24.54
C PHE A 76 -8.53 8.60 -25.73
N ILE A 77 -7.36 8.25 -26.27
CA ILE A 77 -7.24 7.39 -27.45
C ILE A 77 -7.36 5.90 -27.10
N TYR A 78 -6.74 5.48 -25.99
CA TYR A 78 -6.63 4.07 -25.62
C TYR A 78 -6.76 3.89 -24.10
N PRO A 79 -7.95 4.12 -23.53
CA PRO A 79 -8.18 4.15 -22.09
C PRO A 79 -7.79 2.84 -21.39
N LEU A 80 -7.20 2.95 -20.21
CA LEU A 80 -6.86 1.81 -19.38
C LEU A 80 -8.12 1.16 -18.81
N THR A 81 -8.39 -0.06 -19.24
CA THR A 81 -9.49 -0.87 -18.68
C THR A 81 -8.99 -1.76 -17.55
N ILE A 82 -9.91 -2.20 -16.70
CA ILE A 82 -9.61 -3.14 -15.60
C ILE A 82 -8.94 -4.40 -16.14
N LYS A 83 -9.53 -5.01 -17.16
CA LYS A 83 -8.95 -6.21 -17.81
C LYS A 83 -7.52 -5.98 -18.27
N ARG A 84 -7.25 -4.82 -18.87
CA ARG A 84 -5.90 -4.50 -19.37
C ARG A 84 -4.92 -4.29 -18.21
N TYR A 85 -5.33 -3.58 -17.17
CA TYR A 85 -4.53 -3.39 -15.97
C TYR A 85 -4.23 -4.72 -15.28
N LEU A 86 -5.24 -5.55 -15.01
CA LEU A 86 -5.04 -6.86 -14.38
C LEU A 86 -4.17 -7.79 -15.22
N LYS A 87 -4.30 -7.78 -16.55
CA LYS A 87 -3.40 -8.55 -17.44
C LYS A 87 -1.94 -8.10 -17.31
N GLN A 88 -1.69 -6.84 -16.99
CA GLN A 88 -0.34 -6.27 -16.84
C GLN A 88 0.22 -6.46 -15.42
N HIS A 89 -0.65 -6.49 -14.41
CA HIS A 89 -0.24 -6.35 -13.00
C HIS A 89 -0.69 -7.48 -12.08
N ALA A 90 -1.48 -8.46 -12.54
CA ALA A 90 -2.01 -9.52 -11.70
C ALA A 90 -1.81 -10.93 -12.30
N LYS A 91 -1.67 -11.94 -11.42
CA LYS A 91 -1.73 -13.36 -11.78
C LYS A 91 -3.17 -13.88 -11.65
N PHE A 92 -4.03 -13.46 -12.58
CA PHE A 92 -5.43 -13.89 -12.72
C PHE A 92 -6.43 -13.50 -11.60
N GLU A 93 -7.70 -13.49 -11.98
CA GLU A 93 -8.83 -12.71 -11.43
C GLU A 93 -9.45 -13.28 -10.15
N ASP A 94 -8.94 -12.89 -8.98
CA ASP A 94 -9.80 -12.88 -7.80
C ASP A 94 -9.81 -11.51 -7.12
N LEU A 95 -10.36 -10.53 -7.85
CA LEU A 95 -10.75 -9.22 -7.29
C LEU A 95 -11.75 -9.35 -6.13
N LYS A 96 -12.33 -10.54 -5.92
CA LYS A 96 -13.37 -10.83 -4.91
C LYS A 96 -12.90 -10.69 -3.47
N ILE A 97 -11.62 -10.43 -3.23
CA ILE A 97 -11.17 -10.02 -1.88
C ILE A 97 -11.88 -8.74 -1.41
N PHE A 98 -12.35 -7.92 -2.35
CA PHE A 98 -13.21 -6.76 -2.06
C PHE A 98 -14.60 -6.98 -2.66
N SER A 99 -15.61 -7.14 -1.81
CA SER A 99 -17.02 -7.33 -2.22
C SER A 99 -17.58 -6.15 -3.03
N GLY A 100 -16.95 -4.97 -2.98
CA GLY A 100 -17.34 -3.82 -3.80
C GLY A 100 -16.92 -3.90 -5.27
N LEU A 101 -16.15 -4.92 -5.67
CA LEU A 101 -15.69 -5.08 -7.05
C LEU A 101 -16.55 -6.02 -7.90
N ASP A 102 -17.56 -6.67 -7.31
CA ASP A 102 -18.37 -7.72 -7.96
C ASP A 102 -19.14 -7.21 -9.19
N ASP A 103 -19.62 -5.97 -9.15
CA ASP A 103 -20.40 -5.37 -10.25
C ASP A 103 -19.53 -4.70 -11.33
N VAL A 104 -18.20 -4.67 -11.14
CA VAL A 104 -17.32 -3.91 -12.01
C VAL A 104 -16.91 -4.73 -13.23
N LYS A 105 -17.44 -4.34 -14.39
CA LYS A 105 -17.18 -5.06 -15.65
C LYS A 105 -15.70 -4.97 -16.07
N PRO A 106 -15.10 -6.04 -16.63
CA PRO A 106 -13.69 -6.03 -17.06
C PRO A 106 -13.31 -4.93 -18.06
N ASN A 107 -14.25 -4.49 -18.90
CA ASN A 107 -14.01 -3.45 -19.91
C ASN A 107 -14.26 -2.02 -19.38
N THR A 108 -14.63 -1.87 -18.10
CA THR A 108 -14.77 -0.55 -17.47
C THR A 108 -13.43 0.18 -17.49
N LYS A 109 -13.45 1.47 -17.82
CA LYS A 109 -12.26 2.32 -17.84
C LYS A 109 -11.87 2.67 -16.39
N ILE A 110 -10.60 2.55 -16.04
CA ILE A 110 -10.14 2.86 -14.67
C ILE A 110 -10.38 4.32 -14.32
N ILE A 111 -10.25 5.23 -15.28
CA ILE A 111 -10.48 6.67 -15.05
C ILE A 111 -11.92 6.99 -14.61
N THR A 112 -12.89 6.13 -14.91
CA THR A 112 -14.29 6.32 -14.50
C THR A 112 -14.59 5.70 -13.14
N LEU A 113 -13.63 5.02 -12.52
CA LEU A 113 -13.83 4.37 -11.23
C LEU A 113 -13.66 5.34 -10.06
N PRO A 114 -14.52 5.24 -9.02
CA PRO A 114 -14.30 5.93 -7.77
C PRO A 114 -12.95 5.57 -7.14
N GLY A 115 -12.44 6.46 -6.29
CA GLY A 115 -11.14 6.28 -5.64
C GLY A 115 -10.98 4.95 -4.88
N ASN A 116 -11.99 4.56 -4.10
CA ASN A 116 -12.01 3.25 -3.40
C ASN A 116 -11.76 2.07 -4.35
N HIS A 117 -12.48 2.03 -5.48
CA HIS A 117 -12.38 0.94 -6.44
C HIS A 117 -10.99 0.89 -7.09
N ARG A 118 -10.42 2.06 -7.43
CA ARG A 118 -9.06 2.14 -7.98
C ARG A 118 -8.03 1.61 -6.99
N LYS A 119 -8.14 1.97 -5.71
CA LYS A 119 -7.24 1.46 -4.66
C LYS A 119 -7.40 -0.04 -4.42
N TRP A 120 -8.64 -0.53 -4.33
CA TRP A 120 -8.92 -1.96 -4.18
C TRP A 120 -8.39 -2.80 -5.33
N ILE A 121 -8.52 -2.32 -6.58
CA ILE A 121 -7.92 -2.98 -7.76
C ILE A 121 -6.39 -3.00 -7.65
N SER A 122 -5.76 -1.91 -7.19
CA SER A 122 -4.32 -1.87 -6.97
C SER A 122 -3.91 -2.94 -5.95
N ILE A 123 -4.49 -2.91 -4.75
CA ILE A 123 -4.21 -3.88 -3.67
C ILE A 123 -4.43 -5.32 -4.16
N ALA A 124 -5.59 -5.63 -4.71
CA ALA A 124 -5.92 -6.98 -5.19
C ALA A 124 -4.94 -7.46 -6.28
N SER A 125 -4.54 -6.56 -7.19
CA SER A 125 -3.55 -6.91 -8.21
C SER A 125 -2.21 -7.31 -7.59
N LYS A 126 -1.73 -6.56 -6.58
CA LYS A 126 -0.48 -6.85 -5.87
C LYS A 126 -0.53 -8.17 -5.10
N LEU A 127 -1.64 -8.38 -4.40
CA LEU A 127 -1.87 -9.56 -3.59
C LEU A 127 -2.00 -10.86 -4.41
N SER A 128 -2.39 -10.76 -5.67
CA SER A 128 -2.47 -11.93 -6.57
C SER A 128 -1.13 -12.64 -6.80
N TYR A 129 0.00 -11.99 -6.53
CA TYR A 129 1.32 -12.56 -6.75
C TYR A 129 2.28 -12.46 -5.56
N ASN A 130 1.90 -11.72 -4.51
CA ASN A 130 2.71 -11.59 -3.31
C ASN A 130 1.83 -11.42 -2.07
N LYS A 131 2.11 -12.21 -1.03
CA LYS A 131 1.41 -12.12 0.24
C LYS A 131 1.84 -10.93 1.11
N ASN A 132 2.98 -10.33 0.78
CA ASN A 132 3.60 -9.28 1.58
C ASN A 132 3.49 -7.94 0.86
N ILE A 133 2.73 -7.01 1.43
CA ILE A 133 2.34 -5.75 0.77
C ILE A 133 2.68 -4.53 1.60
N ILE A 134 3.00 -3.43 0.93
CA ILE A 134 3.03 -2.08 1.48
C ILE A 134 1.83 -1.34 0.87
N PHE A 135 1.07 -0.60 1.67
CA PHE A 135 -0.05 0.19 1.15
C PHE A 135 -0.36 1.40 2.04
N ASP A 136 -0.96 2.42 1.42
CA ASP A 136 -1.59 3.60 2.02
C ASP A 136 -3.12 3.60 1.78
N LEU A 137 -3.84 4.63 2.23
CA LEU A 137 -5.27 4.85 1.92
C LEU A 137 -5.53 6.03 0.97
N VAL A 138 -4.50 6.56 0.31
CA VAL A 138 -4.62 7.74 -0.54
C VAL A 138 -5.64 7.49 -1.65
N GLY A 139 -6.60 8.41 -1.74
CA GLY A 139 -7.67 8.37 -2.72
C GLY A 139 -8.89 7.56 -2.28
N GLN A 140 -8.96 7.09 -1.03
CA GLN A 140 -10.16 6.49 -0.48
C GLN A 140 -10.98 7.48 0.36
N ASP A 141 -12.29 7.27 0.42
CA ASP A 141 -13.15 7.90 1.43
C ASP A 141 -13.12 7.09 2.74
N PRO A 142 -13.63 7.62 3.86
CA PRO A 142 -13.56 6.93 5.16
C PRO A 142 -14.17 5.52 5.16
N LEU A 143 -15.29 5.31 4.47
CA LEU A 143 -15.93 3.99 4.38
C LEU A 143 -15.05 3.00 3.60
N GLY A 144 -14.45 3.45 2.49
CA GLY A 144 -13.53 2.65 1.69
C GLY A 144 -12.22 2.32 2.43
N ALA A 145 -11.71 3.28 3.19
CA ALA A 145 -10.57 3.13 4.09
C ALA A 145 -10.81 2.02 5.13
N MET A 146 -11.90 2.13 5.90
CA MET A 146 -12.28 1.10 6.90
C MET A 146 -12.42 -0.27 6.25
N LYS A 147 -13.11 -0.36 5.10
CA LYS A 147 -13.27 -1.63 4.38
C LYS A 147 -11.93 -2.24 3.95
N THR A 148 -10.98 -1.39 3.57
CA THR A 148 -9.63 -1.83 3.18
C THR A 148 -8.93 -2.47 4.36
N LEU A 149 -8.97 -1.83 5.52
CA LEU A 149 -8.32 -2.31 6.74
C LEU A 149 -8.98 -3.60 7.27
N GLU A 150 -10.31 -3.71 7.23
CA GLU A 150 -11.03 -4.96 7.53
C GLU A 150 -10.56 -6.13 6.64
N VAL A 151 -10.47 -5.91 5.33
CA VAL A 151 -10.03 -6.94 4.38
C VAL A 151 -8.58 -7.34 4.66
N MET A 152 -7.71 -6.37 4.91
CA MET A 152 -6.31 -6.65 5.24
C MET A 152 -6.21 -7.48 6.52
N LYS A 153 -6.99 -7.17 7.57
CA LYS A 153 -7.01 -7.97 8.80
C LYS A 153 -7.48 -9.42 8.56
N SER A 154 -8.53 -9.62 7.77
CA SER A 154 -8.97 -10.97 7.39
C SER A 154 -7.93 -11.73 6.55
N LEU A 155 -7.16 -11.03 5.73
CA LEU A 155 -6.07 -11.64 4.97
C LEU A 155 -4.88 -11.99 5.86
N SER A 156 -4.62 -11.24 6.93
CA SER A 156 -3.49 -11.53 7.82
C SER A 156 -3.66 -12.85 8.56
N GLU A 157 -4.89 -13.21 8.92
CA GLU A 157 -5.27 -14.55 9.43
C GLU A 157 -4.94 -15.69 8.45
N LYS A 158 -4.79 -15.39 7.15
CA LYS A 158 -4.43 -16.33 6.08
C LYS A 158 -2.93 -16.29 5.74
N GLY A 159 -2.12 -15.66 6.59
CA GLY A 159 -0.67 -15.52 6.44
C GLY A 159 -0.26 -14.43 5.44
N TYR A 160 -1.13 -13.48 5.12
CA TYR A 160 -0.71 -12.26 4.43
C TYR A 160 -0.08 -11.30 5.43
N SER A 161 0.85 -10.49 4.97
CA SER A 161 1.50 -9.49 5.80
C SER A 161 1.45 -8.13 5.16
N ALA A 162 1.37 -7.11 6.00
CA ALA A 162 1.23 -5.75 5.55
C ALA A 162 2.08 -4.77 6.36
N LEU A 163 2.59 -3.80 5.63
CA LEU A 163 3.12 -2.57 6.18
C LEU A 163 2.21 -1.43 5.72
N PHE A 164 1.50 -0.85 6.66
CA PHE A 164 0.53 0.20 6.43
C PHE A 164 1.18 1.57 6.63
N LEU A 165 1.17 2.39 5.59
CA LEU A 165 1.75 3.74 5.57
C LEU A 165 0.62 4.75 5.66
N ASP A 166 0.46 5.41 6.80
CA ASP A 166 -0.59 6.41 6.93
C ASP A 166 -0.31 7.42 8.04
N ASN A 167 -0.97 8.56 7.97
CA ASN A 167 -1.12 9.53 9.05
C ASN A 167 -2.53 9.52 9.66
N PHE A 168 -3.47 8.75 9.09
CA PHE A 168 -4.85 8.63 9.54
C PHE A 168 -4.94 7.92 10.89
N ASP A 169 -5.36 8.64 11.92
CA ASP A 169 -5.55 8.10 13.27
C ASP A 169 -7.03 7.77 13.50
N ASP A 170 -7.37 6.48 13.41
CA ASP A 170 -8.70 5.96 13.69
C ASP A 170 -8.66 5.00 14.88
N PRO A 171 -9.28 5.36 16.02
CA PRO A 171 -9.21 4.56 17.23
C PRO A 171 -9.98 3.23 17.13
N GLU A 172 -10.83 3.04 16.13
CA GLU A 172 -11.58 1.79 15.94
C GLU A 172 -10.74 0.69 15.29
N ILE A 173 -9.56 1.03 14.73
CA ILE A 173 -8.72 0.11 13.99
C ILE A 173 -7.48 -0.25 14.81
N SER A 174 -7.37 -1.52 15.19
CA SER A 174 -6.19 -2.04 15.89
C SER A 174 -5.20 -2.70 14.93
N PHE A 175 -3.96 -2.22 15.00
CA PHE A 175 -2.81 -2.83 14.34
C PHE A 175 -2.08 -3.75 15.32
N ASP A 176 -1.31 -4.71 14.80
CA ASP A 176 -0.54 -5.60 15.67
C ASP A 176 0.56 -4.80 16.39
N ARG A 177 1.18 -3.86 15.67
CA ARG A 177 2.12 -2.87 16.19
C ARG A 177 2.05 -1.57 15.39
N GLU A 178 2.37 -0.46 16.06
CA GLU A 178 2.47 0.86 15.45
C GLU A 178 3.82 1.49 15.76
N PHE A 179 4.37 2.19 14.77
CA PHE A 179 5.63 2.90 14.90
C PHE A 179 5.51 4.30 14.32
N TYR A 180 6.15 5.27 14.96
CA TYR A 180 6.02 6.68 14.61
C TYR A 180 7.30 7.19 13.97
N ILE A 181 7.18 7.79 12.79
CA ILE A 181 8.31 8.44 12.12
C ILE A 181 8.47 9.84 12.71
N GLU A 182 9.65 10.12 13.24
CA GLU A 182 9.96 11.41 13.88
C GLU A 182 10.53 12.39 12.86
N LYS A 183 10.02 13.62 12.84
CA LYS A 183 10.62 14.71 12.07
C LYS A 183 11.66 15.43 12.91
N ILE A 184 12.90 15.43 12.44
CA ILE A 184 14.00 16.19 13.04
C ILE A 184 13.87 17.64 12.58
N SER A 185 13.70 18.56 13.53
CA SER A 185 13.70 20.00 13.25
C SER A 185 15.10 20.44 12.84
N GLU A 186 15.21 21.15 11.71
CA GLU A 186 16.42 21.92 11.40
C GLU A 186 16.43 23.15 12.34
N TYR A 187 17.46 23.25 13.18
CA TYR A 187 17.72 24.42 14.03
C TYR A 187 18.41 25.53 13.24
#